data_AF-A0A2N5Z7C0-F1
#
_entry.id   AF-A0A2N5Z7C0-F1
#
_cell.length_a   1.000
_cell.length_b   1.000
_cell.length_c   1.000
_cell.angle_alpha   90.00
_cell.angle_beta   90.00
_cell.angle_gamma   90.00
#
_symmetry.space_group_name_H-M   'P 1'
#
loop_
_entity.id
_entity.type
_entity.pdbx_description
1 polymer ?
#
loop_
_entity_poly.entity_id
_entity_poly.type
_entity_poly.pdbx_seq_one_letter_code
_entity_poly.pdbx_strand_id
1 'polypeptide(L)'
;IDIALSAEKQELTSIQNQVKGKIKKIIHNNEGVFCVVHCGFDLFVEISQGIINNLYLHEGQNIYCQIKANDFDVVHVFDIIESGNNTQIKKHSKAVDTAFF
;
A
#
# COMPACT_ATOMS: atom_id res chain seq x y z
N ILE A 1 6.50 3.92 13.33
CA ILE A 1 5.34 4.26 12.48
C ILE A 1 5.93 4.77 11.20
N ASP A 2 5.93 3.90 10.19
CA ASP A 2 6.76 4.07 9.00
C ASP A 2 5.92 4.62 7.83
N ILE A 3 4.59 4.64 8.01
CA ILE A 3 3.62 5.16 7.06
C ILE A 3 2.67 6.12 7.79
N ALA A 4 2.61 7.36 7.33
CA ALA A 4 1.63 8.35 7.79
C ALA A 4 0.42 8.41 6.86
N LEU A 5 -0.72 8.89 7.36
CA LEU A 5 -1.95 9.06 6.59
C LEU A 5 -2.32 10.54 6.45
N SER A 6 -2.88 10.92 5.30
CA SER A 6 -3.53 12.21 5.10
C SER A 6 -4.77 12.10 4.24
N ALA A 7 -5.76 12.96 4.49
CA ALA A 7 -6.98 13.04 3.68
C ALA A 7 -6.70 13.52 2.25
N GLU A 8 -5.69 14.37 2.11
CA GLU A 8 -5.28 14.97 0.85
C GLU A 8 -3.79 14.73 0.60
N LYS A 9 -3.41 14.80 -0.68
CA LYS A 9 -2.02 14.80 -1.10
C LYS A 9 -1.37 16.06 -0.53
N GLN A 10 -0.22 15.91 0.13
CA GLN A 10 0.52 17.04 0.66
C GLN A 10 1.45 17.58 -0.42
N GLU A 11 1.28 18.86 -0.75
CA GLU A 11 2.19 19.59 -1.62
C GLU A 11 3.31 20.24 -0.76
N LEU A 12 4.45 20.55 -1.39
CA LEU A 12 5.59 21.20 -0.73
C LEU A 12 6.23 20.39 0.42
N THR A 13 6.12 19.07 0.39
CA THR A 13 6.82 18.14 1.29
C THR A 13 7.98 17.43 0.58
N SER A 14 8.99 17.01 1.33
CA SER A 14 10.05 16.13 0.81
C SER A 14 9.59 14.67 0.64
N ILE A 15 8.40 14.33 1.15
CA ILE A 15 7.82 12.98 1.02
C ILE A 15 7.22 12.83 -0.37
N GLN A 16 7.97 12.18 -1.26
CA GLN A 16 7.55 11.93 -2.64
C GLN A 16 6.62 10.72 -2.77
N ASN A 17 6.82 9.69 -1.94
CA ASN A 17 6.00 8.47 -2.00
C ASN A 17 4.67 8.72 -1.28
N GLN A 18 3.70 9.26 -2.02
CA GLN A 18 2.34 9.49 -1.56
C GLN A 18 1.39 8.63 -2.39
N VAL A 19 0.99 7.49 -1.84
CA VAL A 19 0.17 6.51 -2.54
C VAL A 19 -1.29 6.74 -2.18
N LYS A 20 -2.11 7.08 -3.18
CA LYS A 20 -3.56 7.18 -3.00
C LYS A 20 -4.17 5.80 -2.87
N GLY A 21 -5.04 5.61 -1.90
CA GLY A 21 -5.78 4.38 -1.72
C GLY A 21 -7.14 4.59 -1.08
N LYS A 22 -7.82 3.47 -0.84
CA LYS A 22 -9.12 3.43 -0.17
C LYS A 22 -9.02 2.56 1.07
N ILE A 23 -9.53 3.04 2.19
CA ILE A 23 -9.58 2.25 3.43
C ILE A 23 -10.50 1.05 3.19
N LYS A 24 -9.93 -0.15 3.28
CA LYS A 24 -10.63 -1.42 3.14
C LYS A 24 -11.17 -1.88 4.48
N LYS A 25 -10.41 -1.69 5.56
CA LYS A 25 -10.79 -2.12 6.91
C LYS A 25 -10.02 -1.34 7.98
N ILE A 26 -10.65 -1.12 9.13
CA ILE A 26 -9.99 -0.65 10.35
C ILE A 26 -10.05 -1.77 11.39
N ILE A 27 -8.91 -2.13 11.97
CA ILE A 27 -8.74 -3.25 12.88
C ILE A 27 -8.26 -2.70 14.23
N HIS A 28 -9.04 -2.93 15.27
CA HIS A 28 -8.67 -2.65 16.65
C HIS A 28 -8.27 -3.95 17.34
N ASN A 29 -7.07 -4.01 17.92
CA ASN A 29 -6.64 -5.13 18.74
C ASN A 29 -5.86 -4.62 19.97
N ASN A 30 -5.31 -5.54 20.76
CA ASN A 30 -4.56 -5.19 21.97
C ASN A 30 -3.20 -4.52 21.69
N GLU A 31 -2.70 -4.61 20.45
CA GLU A 31 -1.39 -4.11 20.04
C GLU A 31 -1.50 -2.69 19.46
N GLY A 32 -2.66 -2.30 18.95
CA GLY A 32 -2.91 -0.97 18.43
C GLY A 32 -4.10 -0.90 17.48
N VAL A 33 -4.06 0.11 16.62
CA VAL A 33 -5.03 0.24 15.53
C VAL A 33 -4.33 0.15 14.19
N PHE A 34 -4.90 -0.65 13.31
CA PHE A 34 -4.37 -0.88 11.99
C PHE A 34 -5.42 -0.51 10.95
N CYS A 35 -4.96 0.14 9.88
CA CYS A 35 -5.74 0.48 8.71
C CYS A 35 -5.23 -0.35 7.54
N VAL A 36 -6.12 -1.07 6.88
CA VAL A 36 -5.83 -1.74 5.62
C VAL A 36 -6.23 -0.80 4.49
N VAL A 37 -5.26 -0.34 3.70
CA VAL A 37 -5.49 0.57 2.57
C VAL A 37 -5.26 -0.18 1.27
N HIS A 38 -6.25 -0.18 0.38
CA HIS A 38 -6.15 -0.76 -0.94
C HIS A 38 -5.74 0.30 -1.97
N CYS A 39 -4.60 0.10 -2.62
CA CYS A 39 -4.02 1.02 -3.63
C CYS A 39 -3.47 0.28 -4.87
N GLY A 40 -4.13 -0.81 -5.27
CA GLY A 40 -3.62 -1.79 -6.25
C GLY A 40 -3.01 -3.03 -5.60
N PHE A 41 -2.60 -2.89 -4.34
CA PHE A 41 -2.27 -3.96 -3.39
C PHE A 41 -2.75 -3.51 -1.99
N ASP A 42 -2.72 -4.42 -1.02
CA ASP A 42 -3.13 -4.12 0.35
C ASP A 42 -1.91 -3.64 1.16
N LEU A 43 -1.95 -2.37 1.59
CA LEU A 43 -1.01 -1.78 2.54
C LEU A 43 -1.57 -1.94 3.96
N PHE A 44 -0.75 -2.49 4.86
CA PHE A 44 -1.08 -2.59 6.27
C PHE A 44 -0.40 -1.45 7.04
N VAL A 45 -1.20 -0.54 7.59
CA VAL A 45 -0.70 0.70 8.20
C VAL A 45 -1.09 0.74 9.67
N GLU A 46 -0.10 0.68 10.56
CA GLU A 46 -0.30 0.95 11.98
C GLU A 46 -0.51 2.46 12.21
N ILE A 47 -1.56 2.81 12.96
CA ILE A 47 -1.90 4.19 13.27
C ILE A 47 -2.14 4.38 14.76
N SER A 48 -1.94 5.61 15.23
CA SER A 48 -2.38 5.99 16.56
C SER A 48 -3.89 6.18 16.60
N GLN A 49 -4.50 5.95 17.76
CA GLN A 49 -5.93 6.19 17.97
C GLN A 49 -6.34 7.64 17.64
N GLY A 50 -5.44 8.62 17.88
CA GLY A 50 -5.71 10.04 17.60
C GLY A 50 -5.91 10.34 16.12
N ILE A 51 -5.24 9.61 15.22
CA ILE A 51 -5.38 9.79 13.77
C ILE A 51 -6.80 9.44 13.30
N ILE A 52 -7.45 8.45 13.90
CA ILE A 52 -8.81 8.02 13.54
C ILE A 52 -9.78 9.18 13.71
N ASN A 53 -9.69 9.88 14.84
CA ASN A 53 -10.58 10.99 15.14
C ASN A 53 -10.23 12.23 14.31
N ASN A 54 -8.94 12.52 14.12
CA ASN A 54 -8.50 13.71 13.41
C ASN A 54 -8.81 13.65 11.90
N LEU A 55 -8.75 12.46 11.31
CA LEU A 55 -9.03 12.25 9.88
C LEU A 55 -10.42 11.66 9.61
N TYR A 56 -11.23 11.49 10.67
CA TYR A 56 -12.56 10.86 10.62
C TYR A 56 -12.54 9.53 9.85
N LEU A 57 -11.55 8.68 10.15
CA LEU A 57 -11.28 7.47 9.38
C LEU A 57 -12.46 6.50 9.39
N HIS A 58 -12.89 6.09 8.21
CA HIS A 58 -13.94 5.08 8.03
C HIS A 58 -13.67 4.20 6.80
N GLU A 59 -14.23 3.00 6.80
CA GLU A 59 -14.15 2.11 5.65
C GLU A 59 -14.74 2.76 4.40
N GLY A 60 -14.03 2.61 3.30
CA GLY A 60 -14.36 3.19 2.01
C GLY A 60 -13.86 4.62 1.78
N GLN A 61 -13.24 5.26 2.78
CA GLN A 61 -12.66 6.59 2.63
C GLN A 61 -11.43 6.57 1.71
N ASN A 62 -11.28 7.60 0.87
CA ASN A 62 -10.05 7.84 0.13
C ASN A 62 -9.01 8.47 1.06
N ILE A 63 -7.77 7.97 1.00
CA ILE A 63 -6.67 8.42 1.85
C ILE A 63 -5.37 8.40 1.05
N TYR A 64 -4.38 9.17 1.48
CA TYR A 64 -3.01 9.09 1.00
C TYR A 64 -2.12 8.47 2.07
N CYS A 65 -1.37 7.45 1.68
CA CYS A 65 -0.28 6.86 2.47
C CYS A 65 1.02 7.58 2.14
N GLN A 66 1.62 8.23 3.13
CA GLN A 66 2.89 8.93 3.03
C GLN A 66 3.99 8.03 3.58
N ILE A 67 4.93 7.65 2.73
CA ILE A 67 5.97 6.68 3.07
C ILE A 67 7.34 7.33 2.87
N LYS A 68 8.20 7.27 3.88
CA LYS A 68 9.56 7.81 3.71
C LYS A 68 10.40 6.82 2.91
N ALA A 69 11.21 7.33 1.97
CA ALA A 69 12.06 6.49 1.15
C ALA A 69 13.05 5.65 1.97
N ASN A 70 13.53 6.20 3.09
CA ASN A 70 14.47 5.51 3.99
C ASN A 70 13.81 4.39 4.81
N ASP A 71 12.48 4.29 4.79
CA ASP A 71 11.72 3.28 5.52
C ASP A 71 11.35 2.09 4.60
N PHE A 72 11.91 2.05 3.37
CA PHE A 72 11.74 0.95 2.41
C PHE A 72 13.01 0.11 2.25
N ASP A 73 12.87 -1.19 2.49
CA ASP A 73 13.81 -2.19 1.98
C ASP A 73 13.31 -2.74 0.65
N VAL A 74 14.12 -2.59 -0.40
CA VAL A 74 13.81 -3.15 -1.72
C VAL A 74 14.37 -4.56 -1.81
N VAL A 75 13.49 -5.54 -1.86
CA VAL A 75 13.86 -6.95 -2.05
C VAL A 75 13.62 -7.32 -3.51
N HIS A 76 14.70 -7.68 -4.21
CA HIS A 76 14.60 -8.23 -5.55
C HIS A 76 14.18 -9.71 -5.46
N VAL A 77 12.97 -10.01 -5.94
CA VAL A 77 12.55 -11.40 -6.15
C VAL A 77 12.93 -11.78 -7.57
N PHE A 78 13.91 -12.68 -7.69
CA PHE A 78 14.24 -13.29 -8.97
C PHE A 78 13.41 -14.57 -9.11
N ASP A 79 12.51 -14.61 -10.09
CA ASP A 79 11.89 -15.86 -10.47
C ASP A 79 12.95 -16.72 -11.17
N ILE A 80 13.26 -17.88 -10.58
CA ILE A 80 14.04 -18.89 -11.27
C ILE A 80 13.16 -19.42 -12.40
N ILE A 81 13.41 -18.97 -13.62
CA ILE A 81 12.82 -19.58 -14.81
C ILE A 81 13.54 -20.91 -15.01
N GLU A 82 13.01 -21.99 -14.43
CA GLU A 82 13.45 -23.34 -14.78
C GLU A 82 13.15 -23.58 -16.26
N SER A 83 14.19 -23.58 -17.09
CA SER A 83 14.12 -24.07 -18.46
C SER A 83 13.96 -25.60 -18.44
N GLY A 84 12.73 -26.06 -18.15
CA GLY A 84 12.29 -27.44 -18.19
C GLY A 84 11.18 -27.62 -19.23
N ASN A 85 11.43 -28.50 -20.20
CA ASN A 85 10.62 -28.72 -21.40
C ASN A 85 9.14 -29.07 -21.15
N ASN A 86 8.29 -28.56 -22.06
CA ASN A 86 7.00 -29.07 -22.55
C ASN A 86 5.72 -29.00 -21.69
N THR A 87 4.82 -28.12 -22.18
CA THR A 87 3.38 -28.34 -22.41
C THR A 87 2.44 -28.37 -21.19
N GLN A 88 1.84 -27.22 -20.87
CA GLN A 88 0.38 -27.03 -20.92
C GLN A 88 0.01 -25.54 -20.75
N ILE A 89 -0.56 -24.97 -21.81
CA ILE A 89 -1.12 -23.62 -21.83
C ILE A 89 -2.42 -23.64 -21.02
N LYS A 90 -2.44 -23.02 -19.83
CA LYS A 90 -3.67 -22.43 -19.29
C LYS A 90 -3.52 -20.92 -19.26
N LYS A 91 -4.06 -20.29 -20.31
CA LYS A 91 -4.33 -18.86 -20.37
C LYS A 91 -5.26 -18.48 -19.21
N HIS A 92 -4.79 -17.66 -18.29
CA HIS A 92 -5.61 -16.60 -17.74
C HIS A 92 -4.81 -15.30 -17.68
N SER A 93 -4.98 -14.51 -18.74
CA SER A 93 -4.50 -13.14 -18.83
C SER A 93 -5.28 -12.26 -17.86
N LYS A 94 -4.58 -11.45 -17.06
CA LYS A 94 -4.95 -10.06 -16.85
C LYS A 94 -3.67 -9.22 -16.80
N ALA A 95 -3.44 -8.54 -17.93
CA ALA A 95 -2.50 -7.45 -18.06
C ALA A 95 -2.88 -6.33 -17.08
N VAL A 96 -1.89 -5.68 -16.47
CA VAL A 96 -1.86 -4.21 -16.40
C VAL A 96 -0.39 -3.74 -16.34
N ASP A 97 0.01 -3.18 -17.47
CA ASP A 97 1.01 -2.17 -17.79
C ASP A 97 2.02 -1.68 -16.74
N THR A 98 3.27 -1.85 -17.15
CA THR A 98 4.47 -1.13 -16.72
C THR A 98 4.33 0.37 -16.98
N ALA A 99 4.73 1.21 -16.02
CA ALA A 99 5.13 2.59 -16.29
C ALA A 99 6.48 2.86 -15.60
N PHE A 100 7.53 2.91 -16.42
CA PHE A 100 8.76 3.63 -16.10
C PHE A 100 8.42 5.13 -16.12
N PHE A 101 8.83 5.88 -15.10
CA PHE A 101 9.51 7.19 -15.15
C PHE A 101 9.91 7.60 -13.74
#